data_AF-A0A958UA04-F1
#
_entry.id   AF-A0A958UA04-F1
#
_cell.length_a   1.000
_cell.length_b   1.000
_cell.length_c   1.000
_cell.angle_alpha   90.00
_cell.angle_beta   90.00
_cell.angle_gamma   90.00
#
_symmetry.space_group_name_H-M   'P 1'
#
loop_
_entity.id
_entity.type
_entity.pdbx_description
1 polymer ?
#
loop_
_entity_poly.entity_id
_entity_poly.type
_entity_poly.pdbx_seq_one_letter_code
_entity_poly.pdbx_strand_id
1 'polypeptide(L)'
;MSKSDEFKTSTEDWQTITKLVENLNLETLKNLEAPSSKSHVDVAMQASITIIFEGKTIESAYFDDGNPPEELKKLVEKIIKITSK
;
A
#
# COMPACT_ATOMS: atom_id res chain seq x y z
N MET A 1 -6.40 -12.77 18.16
CA MET A 1 -5.05 -12.20 18.33
C MET A 1 -4.47 -12.03 16.94
N SER A 2 -4.64 -10.88 16.31
CA SER A 2 -4.12 -10.64 14.96
C SER A 2 -2.59 -10.62 15.04
N LYS A 3 -1.92 -11.56 14.36
CA LYS A 3 -0.46 -11.50 14.20
C LYS A 3 -0.14 -10.28 13.33
N SER A 4 0.67 -9.38 13.84
CA SER A 4 1.38 -8.38 13.05
C SER A 4 2.79 -8.92 12.84
N ASP A 5 3.11 -9.32 11.61
CA ASP A 5 4.46 -9.76 11.25
C ASP A 5 5.36 -8.53 11.02
N GLU A 6 6.51 -8.51 11.69
CA GLU A 6 7.50 -7.45 11.59
C GLU A 6 8.63 -7.90 10.67
N PHE A 7 8.84 -7.19 9.55
CA PHE A 7 9.89 -7.52 8.58
C PHE A 7 11.07 -6.57 8.73
N LYS A 8 12.28 -7.14 8.84
CA LYS A 8 13.51 -6.34 8.86
C LYS A 8 13.82 -5.83 7.46
N THR A 9 13.76 -4.52 7.29
CA THR A 9 14.14 -3.84 6.04
C THR A 9 15.50 -3.16 6.18
N SER A 10 16.17 -2.89 5.05
CA SER A 10 17.39 -2.08 5.01
C SER A 10 17.08 -0.60 5.08
N THR A 11 18.03 0.22 5.56
CA THR A 11 17.88 1.68 5.61
C THR A 11 17.54 2.29 4.24
N GLU A 12 18.18 1.81 3.18
CA GLU A 12 17.96 2.28 1.80
C GLU A 12 16.54 1.99 1.31
N ASP A 13 16.03 0.78 1.61
CA ASP A 13 14.67 0.38 1.28
C ASP A 13 13.64 1.20 2.06
N TRP A 14 13.89 1.42 3.35
CA TRP A 14 13.04 2.27 4.20
C TRP A 14 13.00 3.72 3.74
N GLN A 15 14.16 4.30 3.37
CA GLN A 15 14.20 5.65 2.81
C GLN A 15 13.44 5.75 1.50
N THR A 16 13.50 4.70 0.67
CA THR A 16 12.72 4.65 -0.58
C THR A 16 11.22 4.62 -0.30
N ILE A 17 10.78 3.76 0.63
CA ILE A 17 9.37 3.69 1.06
C ILE A 17 8.91 5.04 1.60
N THR A 18 9.71 5.66 2.46
CA THR A 18 9.39 6.96 3.06
C THR A 18 9.22 8.01 1.97
N LYS A 19 10.15 8.10 1.02
CA LYS A 19 10.05 9.04 -0.11
C LYS A 19 8.83 8.79 -1.00
N LEU A 20 8.49 7.51 -1.23
CA LEU A 20 7.28 7.16 -1.98
C LEU A 20 6.05 7.66 -1.21
N VAL A 21 5.97 7.41 0.10
CA VAL A 21 4.88 7.88 0.96
C VAL A 21 4.82 9.40 1.07
N GLU A 22 5.95 10.10 1.11
CA GLU A 22 6.01 11.58 1.08
C GLU A 22 5.56 12.14 -0.27
N ASN A 23 5.80 11.41 -1.35
CA ASN A 23 5.32 11.78 -2.68
C ASN A 23 3.83 11.47 -2.86
N LEU A 24 3.30 10.50 -2.10
CA LEU A 24 1.88 10.21 -2.04
C LEU A 24 1.15 11.32 -1.30
N ASN A 25 0.01 11.72 -1.87
CA ASN A 25 -0.87 12.63 -1.18
C ASN A 25 -1.76 11.84 -0.21
N LEU A 26 -1.36 11.78 1.06
CA LEU A 26 -2.07 11.10 2.14
C LEU A 26 -3.54 11.53 2.26
N GLU A 27 -3.86 12.77 1.87
CA GLU A 27 -5.22 13.29 1.88
C GLU A 27 -6.10 12.68 0.78
N THR A 28 -5.52 12.40 -0.39
CA THR A 28 -6.22 11.74 -1.50
C THR A 28 -6.09 10.24 -1.44
N LEU A 29 -5.31 9.68 -0.52
CA LEU A 29 -5.02 8.24 -0.42
C LEU A 29 -6.28 7.42 -0.10
N LYS A 30 -7.18 7.96 0.72
CA LYS A 30 -8.54 7.43 0.95
C LYS A 30 -9.45 7.54 -0.27
N ASN A 31 -9.09 8.40 -1.23
CA ASN A 31 -9.81 8.72 -2.46
C ASN A 31 -9.09 8.15 -3.70
N LEU A 32 -7.96 7.45 -3.52
CA LEU A 32 -7.24 6.74 -4.55
C LEU A 32 -7.98 5.43 -4.81
N GLU A 33 -9.12 5.56 -5.49
CA GLU A 33 -9.82 4.41 -6.03
C GLU A 33 -8.97 3.80 -7.15
N ALA A 34 -9.00 2.47 -7.29
CA ALA A 34 -8.35 1.81 -8.40
C ALA A 34 -8.87 2.42 -9.72
N PRO A 35 -8.02 2.67 -10.73
CA PRO A 35 -8.39 3.35 -11.97
C PRO A 35 -9.46 2.62 -12.80
N SER A 36 -9.90 1.44 -12.36
CA SER A 36 -10.86 0.62 -13.07
C SER A 36 -11.95 0.14 -12.10
N SER A 37 -13.12 0.77 -12.16
CA SER A 37 -14.39 0.21 -11.68
C SER A 37 -14.84 -0.92 -12.61
N LYS A 38 -14.00 -1.94 -12.82
CA LYS A 38 -14.42 -3.21 -13.43
C LYS A 38 -14.71 -4.18 -12.31
N SER A 39 -15.93 -4.01 -11.80
CA SER A 39 -16.77 -5.06 -11.24
C SER A 39 -16.57 -6.37 -12.00
N HIS A 40 -16.73 -7.47 -11.27
CA HIS A 40 -16.60 -8.86 -11.73
C HIS A 40 -15.16 -9.34 -11.78
N VAL A 41 -14.70 -10.00 -10.73
CA VAL A 41 -14.28 -11.41 -10.78
C VAL A 41 -14.12 -11.90 -9.33
N ASP A 42 -14.81 -12.98 -8.98
CA ASP A 42 -14.63 -13.78 -7.76
C ASP A 42 -13.26 -14.51 -7.79
N VAL A 43 -12.14 -13.77 -7.86
CA VAL A 43 -10.76 -14.31 -7.92
C VAL A 43 -9.69 -13.34 -7.36
N ALA A 44 -9.95 -12.04 -7.23
CA ALA A 44 -8.90 -11.10 -6.78
C ALA A 44 -8.89 -10.88 -5.26
N MET A 45 -7.72 -11.01 -4.63
CA MET A 45 -7.53 -10.60 -3.23
C MET A 45 -7.62 -9.07 -3.13
N GLN A 46 -8.58 -8.57 -2.36
CA GLN A 46 -8.64 -7.16 -1.99
C GLN A 46 -7.49 -6.85 -1.03
N ALA A 47 -6.74 -5.80 -1.35
CA ALA A 47 -5.66 -5.26 -0.53
C ALA A 47 -6.00 -3.83 -0.10
N SER A 48 -5.50 -3.43 1.07
CA SER A 48 -5.58 -2.07 1.59
C SER A 48 -4.26 -1.73 2.29
N ILE A 49 -3.88 -0.47 2.24
CA ILE A 49 -2.66 0.03 2.89
C ILE A 49 -3.07 0.98 4.01
N THR A 50 -2.59 0.69 5.21
CA THR A 50 -2.73 1.57 6.36
C THR A 50 -1.38 2.19 6.69
N ILE A 51 -1.30 3.51 6.60
CA ILE A 51 -0.11 4.29 6.93
C ILE A 51 -0.33 4.94 8.30
N ILE A 52 0.59 4.68 9.23
CA ILE A 52 0.57 5.26 10.57
C ILE A 52 1.77 6.19 10.69
N PHE A 53 1.52 7.50 10.75
CA PHE A 53 2.57 8.52 10.80
C PHE A 53 2.18 9.65 11.77
N GLU A 54 3.09 10.01 12.68
CA GLU A 54 2.87 11.08 13.69
C GLU A 54 1.55 10.95 14.47
N GLY A 55 1.11 9.73 14.74
CA GLY A 55 -0.18 9.47 15.42
C GLY A 55 -1.43 9.61 14.54
N LYS A 56 -1.25 9.88 13.24
CA LYS A 56 -2.32 9.82 12.23
C LYS A 56 -2.32 8.44 11.60
N THR A 57 -3.50 7.80 11.60
CA THR A 57 -3.74 6.57 10.86
C THR A 57 -4.52 6.93 9.61
N ILE A 58 -3.92 6.70 8.45
CA ILE A 58 -4.51 6.96 7.13
C ILE A 58 -4.65 5.61 6.44
N GLU A 59 -5.88 5.25 6.13
CA GLU A 59 -6.20 4.02 5.40
C GLU A 59 -6.51 4.36 3.94
N SER A 60 -5.94 3.58 3.02
CA SER A 60 -6.25 3.67 1.60
C SER A 60 -7.64 3.10 1.31
N ALA A 61 -8.22 3.49 0.17
CA ALA A 61 -9.31 2.72 -0.40
C ALA A 61 -8.85 1.28 -0.66
N TYR A 62 -9.80 0.33 -0.67
CA TYR A 62 -9.53 -1.03 -1.09
C TYR A 62 -9.20 -1.06 -2.58
N PHE A 63 -8.18 -1.82 -2.95
CA PHE A 63 -7.77 -2.01 -4.33
C PHE A 63 -7.52 -3.50 -4.62
N ASP A 64 -7.57 -3.86 -5.90
CA ASP A 64 -7.17 -5.17 -6.36
C ASP A 64 -5.66 -5.35 -6.20
N ASP A 65 -5.21 -6.39 -5.51
CA ASP A 65 -3.78 -6.75 -5.41
C ASP A 65 -3.13 -6.91 -6.81
N GLY A 66 -3.91 -7.38 -7.79
CA GLY A 66 -3.47 -7.49 -9.19
C GLY A 66 -3.45 -6.17 -9.97
N ASN A 67 -4.12 -5.12 -9.49
CA ASN A 67 -4.17 -3.79 -10.14
C ASN A 67 -4.19 -2.65 -9.10
N PRO A 68 -3.09 -2.45 -8.35
CA PRO A 68 -2.97 -1.31 -7.45
C PRO A 68 -2.97 0.01 -8.23
N PRO A 69 -3.49 1.11 -7.66
CA PRO A 69 -3.45 2.42 -8.30
C PRO A 69 -2.01 2.86 -8.56
N GLU A 70 -1.74 3.59 -9.65
CA GLU A 70 -0.38 3.88 -10.14
C GLU A 70 0.55 4.47 -9.07
N GLU A 71 -0.01 5.33 -8.23
CA GLU A 71 0.72 5.96 -7.12
C GLU A 71 1.11 4.93 -6.04
N LEU A 72 0.20 4.04 -5.66
CA LEU A 72 0.47 2.99 -4.66
C LEU A 72 1.24 1.81 -5.24
N LYS A 73 1.17 1.57 -6.55
CA LYS A 73 1.80 0.43 -7.21
C LYS A 73 3.28 0.29 -6.86
N LYS A 74 4.06 1.38 -6.97
CA LYS A 74 5.49 1.39 -6.62
C LYS A 74 5.73 1.05 -5.15
N LEU A 75 4.87 1.54 -4.26
CA LEU A 75 4.94 1.30 -2.83
C LEU A 75 4.63 -0.17 -2.51
N VAL A 76 3.53 -0.70 -3.05
CA VAL A 76 3.09 -2.09 -2.88
C VAL A 76 4.15 -3.05 -3.40
N GLU A 77 4.64 -2.86 -4.63
CA GLU A 77 5.69 -3.71 -5.22
C GLU A 77 6.96 -3.71 -4.35
N LYS A 78 7.32 -2.55 -3.78
CA LYS A 78 8.49 -2.42 -2.90
C LYS A 78 8.27 -3.18 -1.59
N ILE A 79 7.10 -3.06 -0.97
CA ILE A 79 6.75 -3.74 0.29
C ILE A 79 6.74 -5.25 0.07
N ILE A 80 6.03 -5.74 -0.95
CA ILE A 80 5.96 -7.17 -1.30
C ILE A 80 7.37 -7.73 -1.53
N LYS A 81 8.24 -6.98 -2.21
CA LYS A 81 9.63 -7.41 -2.45
C LYS A 81 10.45 -7.57 -1.16
N ILE A 82 10.12 -6.81 -0.10
CA ILE A 82 10.80 -6.89 1.21
C ILE A 82 10.21 -8.02 2.04
N THR A 83 8.90 -8.22 2.00
CA THR A 83 8.19 -9.21 2.83
C THR A 83 8.19 -10.62 2.24
N SER A 84 8.18 -10.77 0.92
CA SER A 84 8.19 -12.05 0.21
C SER A 84 9.60 -12.66 0.13
N LYS A 85 10.37 -12.60 1.21
CA LYS A 85 11.76 -13.06 1.28
C LYS A 85 11.93 -14.30 2.15
#